data_AF-A0A0U1R0P4-F1
#
_entry.id   AF-A0A0U1R0P4-F1
#
_cell.length_a   1.000
_cell.length_b   1.000
_cell.length_c   1.000
_cell.angle_alpha   90.00
_cell.angle_beta   90.00
_cell.angle_gamma   90.00
#
_symmetry.space_group_name_H-M   'P 1'
#
loop_
_entity.id
_entity.type
_entity.pdbx_description
1 polymer ?
#
loop_
_entity_poly.entity_id
_entity_poly.type
_entity_poly.pdbx_seq_one_letter_code
_entity_poly.pdbx_strand_id
1 'polypeptide(L)'
;MKKPDWGAIKREYCTGLLSVRALAKKYDVSDTAIRKKAKADSWPKPEKVRKTGSHNSCANLRTKTKKLISPIENQIDANCSPNENQIEESCSIARRYGLNDMQAKFVSEYLIDLDKTAAYKRAGYKCKGLTGAAAARRLYRHVSVNKAIHDTMAARERRTHITQDAVLSWWWDIATANANEISEFRRLCCRHCWGIENKYQWINEQEYQEESEKRTNNGKPAPLDDGGYGFDSTLDPNPDCPRCNGEGQGRAHFHDSRDLSVSARRLYAGVKQGKFGLEVITRNQDDALKMVGQHLGMLKNKTEISGPDGGAINQVNYKPEDYSNAQQMLEGKLPGLD
;
A
#
# COMPACT_ATOMS: atom_id res chain seq x y z
N MET A 1 -25.45 10.18 -47.66
CA MET A 1 -24.79 9.31 -46.66
C MET A 1 -25.77 8.20 -46.28
N LYS A 2 -25.38 6.92 -46.42
CA LYS A 2 -26.24 5.79 -46.04
C LYS A 2 -26.37 5.78 -44.51
N LYS A 3 -27.60 5.69 -43.99
CA LYS A 3 -27.83 5.61 -42.54
C LYS A 3 -27.22 4.30 -42.02
N PRO A 4 -26.40 4.32 -40.95
CA PRO A 4 -25.86 3.10 -40.38
C PRO A 4 -26.98 2.20 -39.86
N ASP A 5 -26.92 0.90 -40.18
CA ASP A 5 -27.82 -0.09 -39.61
C ASP A 5 -27.40 -0.41 -38.16
N TRP A 6 -27.92 0.39 -37.22
CA TRP A 6 -27.67 0.23 -35.80
C TRP A 6 -28.20 -1.10 -35.24
N GLY A 7 -29.19 -1.72 -35.88
CA GLY A 7 -29.73 -3.03 -35.48
C GLY A 7 -28.74 -4.16 -35.75
N ALA A 8 -28.05 -4.13 -36.89
CA ALA A 8 -26.98 -5.07 -37.21
C ALA A 8 -25.75 -4.87 -36.30
N ILE A 9 -25.33 -3.62 -36.08
CA ILE A 9 -24.19 -3.29 -35.20
C ILE A 9 -24.46 -3.77 -33.76
N LYS A 10 -25.68 -3.60 -33.24
CA LYS A 10 -26.06 -4.07 -31.90
C LYS A 10 -25.90 -5.58 -31.75
N ARG A 11 -26.38 -6.36 -32.71
CA ARG A 11 -26.29 -7.83 -32.67
C ARG A 11 -24.84 -8.28 -32.62
N GLU A 12 -23.98 -7.75 -33.48
CA GLU A 12 -22.56 -8.14 -33.53
C GLU A 12 -21.74 -7.60 -32.36
N TYR A 13 -22.14 -6.48 -31.76
CA TYR A 13 -21.54 -5.98 -30.53
C TYR A 13 -21.85 -6.91 -29.34
N CYS A 14 -23.10 -7.39 -29.24
CA CYS A 14 -23.52 -8.30 -28.17
C CYS A 14 -22.92 -9.70 -28.31
N THR A 15 -22.64 -10.19 -29.52
CA THR A 15 -22.02 -11.51 -29.73
C THR A 15 -20.55 -11.56 -29.34
N GLY A 16 -19.87 -10.41 -29.26
CA GLY A 16 -18.47 -10.33 -28.80
C GLY A 16 -17.42 -10.93 -29.74
N LEU A 17 -17.82 -11.41 -30.93
CA LEU A 17 -16.94 -12.08 -31.89
C LEU A 17 -15.94 -11.13 -32.57
N LEU A 18 -16.28 -9.85 -32.70
CA LEU A 18 -15.43 -8.84 -33.33
C LEU A 18 -15.08 -7.72 -32.34
N SER A 19 -13.82 -7.25 -32.43
CA SER A 19 -13.43 -6.05 -31.67
C SER A 19 -14.19 -4.83 -32.19
N VAL A 20 -14.45 -3.85 -31.30
CA VAL A 20 -15.16 -2.60 -31.64
C VAL A 20 -14.53 -1.86 -32.83
N ARG A 21 -13.20 -1.96 -33.02
CA ARG A 21 -12.50 -1.37 -34.18
C ARG A 21 -12.76 -2.13 -35.48
N ALA A 22 -12.92 -3.45 -35.42
CA ALA A 22 -13.27 -4.26 -36.60
C ALA A 22 -14.73 -4.02 -37.02
N LEU A 23 -15.64 -3.88 -36.05
CA LEU A 23 -17.03 -3.44 -36.25
C LEU A 23 -17.11 -2.07 -36.93
N ALA A 24 -16.34 -1.10 -36.44
CA ALA A 24 -16.25 0.24 -37.01
C ALA A 24 -15.88 0.21 -38.51
N LYS A 25 -14.87 -0.59 -38.87
CA LYS A 25 -14.43 -0.75 -40.27
C LYS A 25 -15.47 -1.46 -41.14
N LYS A 26 -16.19 -2.45 -40.59
CA LYS A 26 -17.20 -3.23 -41.34
C LYS A 26 -18.43 -2.39 -41.70
N TYR A 27 -18.87 -1.52 -40.79
CA TYR A 27 -20.08 -0.72 -40.96
C TYR A 27 -19.81 0.72 -41.42
N ASP A 28 -18.53 1.07 -41.67
CA ASP A 28 -18.09 2.42 -42.03
C ASP A 28 -18.59 3.48 -41.02
N VAL A 29 -18.51 3.15 -39.74
CA VAL A 29 -18.90 4.00 -38.60
C VAL A 29 -17.70 4.17 -37.68
N SER A 30 -17.50 5.36 -37.12
CA SER A 30 -16.42 5.54 -36.14
C SER A 30 -16.61 4.67 -34.89
N ASP A 31 -15.52 4.11 -34.38
CA ASP A 31 -15.53 3.28 -33.17
C ASP A 31 -16.10 4.03 -31.95
N THR A 32 -15.91 5.36 -31.94
CA THR A 32 -16.46 6.28 -30.95
C THR A 32 -17.98 6.39 -31.04
N ALA A 33 -18.56 6.42 -32.25
CA ALA A 33 -20.01 6.46 -32.42
C ALA A 33 -20.67 5.16 -31.95
N ILE A 34 -20.04 4.00 -32.19
CA ILE A 34 -20.52 2.70 -31.68
C ILE A 34 -20.50 2.67 -30.14
N ARG A 35 -19.42 3.15 -29.50
CA ARG A 35 -19.32 3.22 -28.03
C ARG A 35 -20.36 4.18 -27.43
N LYS A 36 -20.59 5.33 -28.04
CA LYS A 36 -21.61 6.30 -27.60
C LYS A 36 -23.00 5.69 -27.70
N LYS A 37 -23.31 4.99 -28.80
CA LYS A 37 -24.63 4.35 -28.99
C LYS A 37 -24.85 3.18 -28.04
N ALA A 38 -23.83 2.33 -27.83
CA ALA A 38 -23.87 1.26 -26.85
C ALA A 38 -24.09 1.76 -25.41
N LYS A 39 -23.53 2.93 -25.06
CA LYS A 39 -23.76 3.58 -23.75
C LYS A 39 -25.16 4.19 -23.65
N ALA A 40 -25.64 4.84 -24.71
CA ALA A 40 -26.97 5.47 -24.73
C ALA A 40 -28.10 4.43 -24.67
N ASP A 41 -27.95 3.32 -25.39
CA ASP A 41 -28.97 2.27 -25.50
C ASP A 41 -28.70 1.08 -24.55
N SER A 42 -27.75 1.22 -23.61
CA SER A 42 -27.37 0.23 -22.58
C SER A 42 -27.14 -1.20 -23.11
N TRP A 43 -26.28 -1.35 -24.12
CA TRP A 43 -25.99 -2.68 -24.69
C TRP A 43 -25.14 -3.54 -23.73
N PRO A 44 -25.43 -4.84 -23.59
CA PRO A 44 -24.65 -5.74 -22.74
C PRO A 44 -23.20 -5.80 -23.24
N LYS A 45 -22.24 -5.71 -22.31
CA LYS A 45 -20.82 -5.63 -22.63
C LYS A 45 -20.26 -7.03 -22.92
N PRO A 46 -19.57 -7.25 -24.05
CA PRO A 46 -18.99 -8.56 -24.35
C PRO A 46 -17.84 -8.88 -23.38
N GLU A 47 -17.73 -10.15 -23.00
CA GLU A 47 -16.66 -10.68 -22.16
C GLU A 47 -15.31 -10.54 -22.88
N LYS A 48 -14.28 -10.09 -22.15
CA LYS A 48 -12.99 -9.70 -22.76
C LYS A 48 -12.26 -10.92 -23.34
N VAL A 49 -12.26 -11.06 -24.67
CA VAL A 49 -11.31 -11.96 -25.35
C VAL A 49 -9.89 -11.46 -25.12
N ARG A 50 -9.10 -12.22 -24.34
CA ARG A 50 -7.66 -12.01 -24.12
C ARG A 50 -6.94 -12.15 -25.46
N LYS A 51 -6.13 -11.15 -25.84
CA LYS A 51 -5.24 -11.28 -27.00
C LYS A 51 -4.02 -12.12 -26.62
N THR A 52 -3.84 -13.22 -27.35
CA THR A 52 -2.56 -13.91 -27.55
C THR A 52 -1.59 -12.98 -28.29
N GLY A 53 -0.31 -13.03 -27.92
CA GLY A 53 0.67 -11.97 -28.17
C GLY A 53 1.23 -11.85 -29.59
N SER A 54 2.09 -10.85 -29.76
CA SER A 54 3.06 -10.78 -30.86
C SER A 54 4.43 -10.53 -30.23
N HIS A 55 5.29 -11.55 -30.30
CA HIS A 55 6.70 -11.44 -30.01
C HIS A 55 7.34 -10.49 -31.03
N ASN A 56 8.11 -9.50 -30.57
CA ASN A 56 9.19 -8.94 -31.36
C ASN A 56 10.50 -9.24 -30.63
N SER A 57 11.27 -10.14 -31.23
CA SER A 57 12.65 -10.44 -30.91
C SER A 57 13.56 -9.27 -31.25
N CYS A 58 14.40 -8.85 -30.31
CA CYS A 58 15.75 -8.44 -30.66
C CYS A 58 16.67 -8.86 -29.51
N ALA A 59 17.55 -9.81 -29.82
CA ALA A 59 18.60 -10.28 -28.96
C ALA A 59 19.73 -9.25 -28.90
N ASN A 60 20.32 -9.06 -27.72
CA ASN A 60 21.77 -8.92 -27.62
C ASN A 60 22.24 -9.28 -26.21
N LEU A 61 23.13 -10.27 -26.17
CA LEU A 61 23.81 -10.76 -24.99
C LEU A 61 24.90 -9.77 -24.57
N ARG A 62 25.01 -9.50 -23.26
CA ARG A 62 26.32 -9.38 -22.62
C ARG A 62 26.26 -9.80 -21.15
N THR A 63 27.08 -10.80 -20.86
CA THR A 63 27.26 -11.54 -19.62
C THR A 63 27.96 -10.71 -18.54
N LYS A 64 27.53 -10.86 -17.28
CA LYS A 64 28.39 -10.92 -16.08
C LYS A 64 27.60 -11.45 -14.88
N THR A 65 28.30 -12.23 -14.07
CA THR A 65 27.87 -13.39 -13.26
C THR A 65 27.01 -13.04 -12.05
N LYS A 66 25.85 -13.69 -11.90
CA LYS A 66 24.99 -13.64 -10.71
C LYS A 66 25.30 -14.82 -9.79
N LYS A 67 25.68 -14.53 -8.55
CA LYS A 67 25.86 -15.51 -7.46
C LYS A 67 24.50 -16.20 -7.19
N LEU A 68 24.49 -17.53 -7.26
CA LEU A 68 23.30 -18.36 -7.04
C LEU A 68 22.91 -18.33 -5.55
N ILE A 69 21.68 -17.92 -5.25
CA ILE A 69 21.00 -18.24 -4.00
C ILE A 69 19.92 -19.25 -4.39
N SER A 70 19.99 -20.45 -3.82
CA SER A 70 19.01 -21.51 -4.06
C SER A 70 17.60 -21.09 -3.62
N PRO A 71 16.55 -21.35 -4.41
CA PRO A 71 15.18 -21.23 -3.93
C PRO A 71 14.95 -22.22 -2.79
N ILE A 72 14.41 -21.74 -1.67
CA ILE A 72 13.88 -22.60 -0.62
C ILE A 72 12.63 -23.26 -1.21
N GLU A 73 12.71 -24.57 -1.46
CA GLU A 73 11.54 -25.39 -1.76
C GLU A 73 10.64 -25.45 -0.53
N ASN A 74 9.57 -24.67 -0.55
CA ASN A 74 8.42 -24.93 0.32
C ASN A 74 7.70 -26.15 -0.26
N GLN A 75 8.15 -27.35 0.13
CA GLN A 75 7.34 -28.56 -0.03
C GLN A 75 6.20 -28.48 0.99
N ILE A 76 5.10 -27.85 0.59
CA ILE A 76 3.80 -28.07 1.22
C ILE A 76 3.08 -29.01 0.26
N ASP A 77 2.97 -30.27 0.67
CA ASP A 77 2.22 -31.30 -0.04
C ASP A 77 0.79 -30.82 -0.32
N ALA A 78 0.49 -30.66 -1.60
CA ALA A 78 -0.77 -30.08 -2.10
C ALA A 78 -1.92 -31.10 -2.15
N ASN A 79 -1.96 -32.06 -1.22
CA ASN A 79 -3.00 -33.08 -1.15
C ASN A 79 -3.42 -33.35 0.31
N CYS A 80 -4.05 -32.37 0.96
CA CYS A 80 -4.89 -32.64 2.13
C CYS A 80 -5.94 -31.54 2.30
N SER A 81 -7.20 -31.93 2.50
CA SER A 81 -8.32 -31.00 2.55
C SER A 81 -8.23 -30.14 3.83
N PRO A 82 -8.53 -28.82 3.81
CA PRO A 82 -8.38 -27.93 4.98
C PRO A 82 -9.13 -28.40 6.24
N ASN A 83 -10.16 -29.23 6.07
CA ASN A 83 -11.05 -29.73 7.11
C ASN A 83 -10.44 -30.90 7.92
N GLU A 84 -9.56 -31.71 7.32
CA GLU A 84 -8.94 -32.87 7.98
C GLU A 84 -7.88 -32.44 9.01
N ASN A 85 -7.07 -31.42 8.66
CA ASN A 85 -6.08 -30.84 9.56
C ASN A 85 -6.71 -30.19 10.83
N GLN A 86 -7.87 -29.55 10.70
CA GLN A 86 -8.56 -28.92 11.85
C GLN A 86 -9.14 -29.93 12.84
N ILE A 87 -9.61 -31.08 12.33
CA ILE A 87 -10.16 -32.17 13.14
C ILE A 87 -9.04 -32.91 13.89
N GLU A 88 -7.92 -33.19 13.22
CA GLU A 88 -6.75 -33.80 13.88
C GLU A 88 -6.09 -32.88 14.92
N GLU A 89 -5.96 -31.59 14.62
CA GLU A 89 -5.39 -30.61 15.55
C GLU A 89 -6.29 -30.39 16.77
N SER A 90 -7.62 -30.40 16.59
CA SER A 90 -8.58 -30.34 17.70
C SER A 90 -8.56 -31.61 18.56
N CYS A 91 -8.52 -32.80 17.96
CA CYS A 91 -8.42 -34.09 18.67
C CYS A 91 -7.10 -34.22 19.47
N SER A 92 -5.99 -33.74 18.91
CA SER A 92 -4.69 -33.77 19.59
C SER A 92 -4.59 -32.77 20.74
N ILE A 93 -5.21 -31.58 20.64
CA ILE A 93 -5.33 -30.61 21.73
C ILE A 93 -6.21 -31.19 22.87
N ALA A 94 -7.35 -31.80 22.52
CA ALA A 94 -8.26 -32.43 23.48
C ALA A 94 -7.53 -33.45 24.37
N ARG A 95 -6.77 -34.37 23.74
CA ARG A 95 -6.04 -35.43 24.43
C ARG A 95 -4.88 -34.89 25.30
N ARG A 96 -4.18 -33.86 24.84
CA ARG A 96 -3.00 -33.31 25.55
C ARG A 96 -3.35 -32.56 26.82
N TYR A 97 -4.50 -31.89 26.87
CA TYR A 97 -4.90 -31.03 27.98
C TYR A 97 -6.12 -31.54 28.75
N GLY A 98 -6.62 -32.75 28.44
CA GLY A 98 -7.81 -33.32 29.06
C GLY A 98 -9.06 -32.47 28.82
N LEU A 99 -9.18 -31.89 27.63
CA LEU A 99 -10.30 -31.00 27.26
C LEU A 99 -11.41 -31.79 26.58
N ASN A 100 -12.64 -31.35 26.80
CA ASN A 100 -13.80 -31.84 26.03
C ASN A 100 -13.69 -31.37 24.57
N ASP A 101 -14.24 -32.14 23.63
CA ASP A 101 -14.26 -31.84 22.19
C ASP A 101 -14.74 -30.41 21.89
N MET A 102 -15.77 -29.94 22.60
CA MET A 102 -16.25 -28.56 22.44
C MET A 102 -15.25 -27.51 22.94
N GLN A 103 -14.51 -27.81 24.00
CA GLN A 103 -13.46 -26.93 24.53
C GLN A 103 -12.24 -26.91 23.62
N ALA A 104 -11.87 -28.07 23.05
CA ALA A 104 -10.79 -28.15 22.07
C ALA A 104 -11.14 -27.41 20.77
N LYS A 105 -12.39 -27.55 20.28
CA LYS A 105 -12.91 -26.71 19.19
C LYS A 105 -12.88 -25.23 19.53
N PHE A 106 -13.20 -24.86 20.77
CA PHE A 106 -13.07 -23.46 21.20
C PHE A 106 -11.63 -22.95 21.12
N VAL A 107 -10.64 -23.77 21.51
CA VAL A 107 -9.22 -23.41 21.39
C VAL A 107 -8.81 -23.23 19.93
N SER A 108 -9.13 -24.19 19.05
CA SER A 108 -8.77 -24.09 17.63
C SER A 108 -9.45 -22.90 16.94
N GLU A 109 -10.73 -22.68 17.21
CA GLU A 109 -11.50 -21.54 16.69
C GLU A 109 -11.00 -20.19 17.21
N TYR A 110 -10.52 -20.14 18.45
CA TYR A 110 -9.96 -18.92 19.05
C TYR A 110 -8.65 -18.49 18.39
N LEU A 111 -7.82 -19.44 17.93
CA LEU A 111 -6.55 -19.13 17.28
C LEU A 111 -6.72 -18.49 15.88
N ILE A 112 -7.93 -18.53 15.31
CA ILE A 112 -8.22 -17.95 13.99
C ILE A 112 -8.25 -16.42 14.08
N ASP A 113 -9.02 -15.85 15.01
CA ASP A 113 -9.31 -14.41 15.09
C ASP A 113 -9.04 -13.79 16.48
N LEU A 114 -8.62 -14.59 17.47
CA LEU A 114 -8.42 -14.18 18.87
C LEU A 114 -9.66 -13.53 19.51
N ASP A 115 -10.85 -13.78 18.96
CA ASP A 115 -12.12 -13.31 19.49
C ASP A 115 -12.79 -14.44 20.29
N LYS A 116 -12.91 -14.21 21.60
CA LYS A 116 -13.50 -15.16 22.55
C LYS A 116 -14.96 -15.43 22.21
N THR A 117 -15.72 -14.41 21.80
CA THR A 117 -17.16 -14.53 21.55
C THR A 117 -17.44 -15.24 20.24
N ALA A 118 -16.68 -14.92 19.19
CA ALA A 118 -16.78 -15.56 17.89
C ALA A 118 -16.36 -17.03 17.97
N ALA A 119 -15.25 -17.34 18.65
CA ALA A 119 -14.78 -18.70 18.86
C ALA A 119 -15.79 -19.56 19.63
N TYR A 120 -16.42 -19.01 20.67
CA TYR A 120 -17.44 -19.70 21.46
C TYR A 120 -18.67 -20.08 20.61
N LYS A 121 -19.08 -19.18 19.71
CA LYS A 121 -20.19 -19.43 18.78
C LYS A 121 -19.83 -20.50 17.73
N ARG A 122 -18.64 -20.42 17.13
CA ARG A 122 -18.17 -21.39 16.11
C ARG A 122 -17.94 -22.79 16.69
N ALA A 123 -17.49 -22.88 17.95
CA ALA A 123 -17.36 -24.14 18.68
C ALA A 123 -18.70 -24.83 19.00
N GLY A 124 -19.84 -24.21 18.68
CA GLY A 124 -21.17 -24.80 18.81
C GLY A 124 -21.86 -24.58 20.15
N TYR A 125 -21.35 -23.67 21.00
CA TYR A 125 -22.01 -23.36 22.27
C TYR A 125 -23.26 -22.50 22.07
N LYS A 126 -24.26 -22.71 22.93
CA LYS A 126 -25.48 -21.91 22.96
C LYS A 126 -25.16 -20.48 23.43
N CYS A 127 -25.28 -19.51 22.53
CA CYS A 127 -25.08 -18.10 22.81
C CYS A 127 -26.37 -17.31 22.58
N LYS A 128 -27.05 -16.88 23.65
CA LYS A 128 -28.17 -15.92 23.60
C LYS A 128 -27.71 -14.56 24.10
N GLY A 129 -27.42 -13.63 23.19
CA GLY A 129 -27.06 -12.24 23.53
C GLY A 129 -25.87 -12.12 24.50
N LEU A 130 -25.98 -11.17 25.46
CA LEU A 130 -24.94 -10.85 26.47
C LEU A 130 -24.48 -12.06 27.31
N THR A 131 -25.35 -13.06 27.50
CA THR A 131 -25.00 -14.28 28.27
C THR A 131 -23.92 -15.12 27.59
N GLY A 132 -23.87 -15.12 26.26
CA GLY A 132 -22.85 -15.83 25.48
C GLY A 132 -21.46 -15.23 25.66
N ALA A 133 -21.35 -13.91 25.71
CA ALA A 133 -20.08 -13.23 25.90
C ALA A 133 -19.50 -13.44 27.31
N ALA A 134 -20.36 -13.46 28.35
CA ALA A 134 -19.96 -13.79 29.71
C ALA A 134 -19.47 -15.25 29.82
N ALA A 135 -20.18 -16.19 29.20
CA ALA A 135 -19.79 -17.60 29.18
C ALA A 135 -18.45 -17.82 28.46
N ALA A 136 -18.24 -17.19 27.30
CA ALA A 136 -16.98 -17.25 26.57
C ALA A 136 -15.78 -16.76 27.41
N ARG A 137 -15.95 -15.65 28.15
CA ARG A 137 -14.92 -15.12 29.06
C ARG A 137 -14.59 -16.07 30.20
N ARG A 138 -15.61 -16.76 30.76
CA ARG A 138 -15.41 -17.78 31.79
C ARG A 138 -14.65 -18.98 31.24
N LEU A 139 -15.03 -19.46 30.05
CA LEU A 139 -14.34 -20.58 29.40
C LEU A 139 -12.88 -20.24 29.10
N TYR A 140 -12.59 -19.03 28.63
CA TYR A 140 -11.23 -18.56 28.40
C TYR A 140 -10.36 -18.50 29.67
N ARG A 141 -10.97 -18.26 30.84
CA ARG A 141 -10.28 -18.24 32.15
C ARG A 141 -10.11 -19.63 32.76
N HIS A 142 -10.72 -20.66 32.20
CA HIS A 142 -10.59 -22.03 32.70
C HIS A 142 -9.15 -22.51 32.52
N VAL A 143 -8.52 -23.01 33.60
CA VAL A 143 -7.08 -23.26 33.67
C VAL A 143 -6.57 -24.13 32.51
N SER A 144 -7.22 -25.27 32.24
CA SER A 144 -6.78 -26.19 31.18
C SER A 144 -6.98 -25.61 29.77
N VAL A 145 -8.03 -24.80 29.57
CA VAL A 145 -8.32 -24.18 28.27
C VAL A 145 -7.35 -23.04 28.03
N ASN A 146 -7.10 -22.22 29.05
CA ASN A 146 -6.15 -21.11 29.01
C ASN A 146 -4.73 -21.61 28.74
N LYS A 147 -4.30 -22.68 29.43
CA LYS A 147 -3.02 -23.34 29.19
C LYS A 147 -2.91 -23.84 27.74
N ALA A 148 -3.93 -24.53 27.24
CA ALA A 148 -3.95 -25.01 25.85
C ALA A 148 -3.84 -23.87 24.84
N ILE A 149 -4.53 -22.74 25.06
CA ILE A 149 -4.41 -21.53 24.23
C ILE A 149 -2.98 -20.99 24.25
N HIS A 150 -2.37 -20.81 25.43
CA HIS A 150 -1.01 -20.28 25.53
C HIS A 150 0.02 -21.19 24.86
N ASP A 151 -0.04 -22.50 25.10
CA ASP A 151 0.92 -23.46 24.54
C ASP A 151 0.78 -23.57 23.01
N THR A 152 -0.44 -23.47 22.47
CA THR A 152 -0.70 -23.49 21.02
C THR A 152 -0.32 -22.16 20.36
N MET A 153 -0.53 -21.01 21.00
CA MET A 153 0.00 -19.73 20.55
C MET A 153 1.54 -19.75 20.50
N ALA A 154 2.20 -20.26 21.54
CA ALA A 154 3.65 -20.43 21.57
C ALA A 154 4.15 -21.43 20.49
N ALA A 155 3.38 -22.48 20.20
CA ALA A 155 3.69 -23.40 19.10
C ALA A 155 3.55 -22.72 17.73
N ARG A 156 2.53 -21.86 17.55
CA ARG A 156 2.36 -21.05 16.35
C ARG A 156 3.53 -20.08 16.18
N GLU A 157 3.93 -19.36 17.23
CA GLU A 157 5.08 -18.45 17.22
C GLU A 157 6.37 -19.19 16.84
N ARG A 158 6.60 -20.39 17.40
CA ARG A 158 7.74 -21.23 17.03
C ARG A 158 7.71 -21.69 15.57
N ARG A 159 6.52 -22.02 15.04
CA ARG A 159 6.36 -22.45 13.65
C ARG A 159 6.54 -21.29 12.66
N THR A 160 6.02 -20.11 12.98
CA THR A 160 6.09 -18.95 12.08
C THR A 160 7.39 -18.17 12.24
N HIS A 161 8.13 -18.35 13.34
CA HIS A 161 9.31 -17.57 13.71
C HIS A 161 9.05 -16.05 13.75
N ILE A 162 7.79 -15.63 13.89
CA ILE A 162 7.40 -14.22 14.01
C ILE A 162 7.08 -13.95 15.47
N THR A 163 8.05 -13.39 16.20
CA THR A 163 7.87 -12.96 17.59
C THR A 163 7.39 -11.51 17.65
N GLN A 164 6.81 -11.11 18.78
CA GLN A 164 6.42 -9.73 19.02
C GLN A 164 7.62 -8.78 18.91
N ASP A 165 8.78 -9.17 19.47
CA ASP A 165 10.04 -8.43 19.37
C ASP A 165 10.53 -8.30 17.93
N ALA A 166 10.37 -9.35 17.11
CA ALA A 166 10.73 -9.28 15.69
C ALA A 166 9.85 -8.28 14.93
N VAL A 167 8.53 -8.29 15.18
CA VAL A 167 7.61 -7.33 14.57
C VAL A 167 7.92 -5.90 15.02
N LEU A 168 8.23 -5.71 16.31
CA LEU A 168 8.63 -4.44 16.87
C LEU A 168 9.92 -3.92 16.21
N SER A 169 10.93 -4.77 16.06
CA SER A 169 12.17 -4.46 15.36
C SER A 169 11.91 -4.07 13.91
N TRP A 170 10.98 -4.72 13.21
CA TRP A 170 10.64 -4.35 11.83
C TRP A 170 9.94 -3.00 11.74
N TRP A 171 9.05 -2.67 12.68
CA TRP A 171 8.44 -1.33 12.73
C TRP A 171 9.47 -0.26 13.06
N TRP A 172 10.39 -0.55 13.98
CA TRP A 172 11.49 0.36 14.29
C TRP A 172 12.38 0.61 13.07
N ASP A 173 12.78 -0.45 12.37
CA ASP A 173 13.57 -0.35 11.13
C ASP A 173 12.90 0.55 10.09
N ILE A 174 11.58 0.45 9.91
CA ILE A 174 10.83 1.30 8.97
C ILE A 174 10.78 2.74 9.49
N ALA A 175 10.46 2.92 10.77
CA ALA A 175 10.30 4.23 11.39
C ALA A 175 11.60 5.05 11.30
N THR A 176 12.76 4.43 11.51
CA THR A 176 14.05 5.12 11.54
C THR A 176 14.86 5.01 10.25
N ALA A 177 14.31 4.40 9.19
CA ALA A 177 14.99 4.29 7.92
C ALA A 177 15.29 5.68 7.31
N ASN A 178 16.50 5.86 6.79
CA ASN A 178 16.89 7.06 6.08
C ASN A 178 16.32 7.03 4.65
N ALA A 179 15.37 7.91 4.34
CA ALA A 179 14.76 7.98 3.01
C ALA A 179 15.75 8.38 1.90
N ASN A 180 16.83 9.11 2.24
CA ASN A 180 17.84 9.51 1.26
C ASN A 180 18.63 8.32 0.70
N GLU A 181 18.71 7.19 1.43
CA GLU A 181 19.30 5.95 0.90
C GLU A 181 18.50 5.39 -0.28
N ILE A 182 17.22 5.74 -0.39
CA ILE A 182 16.33 5.27 -1.45
C ILE A 182 16.32 6.28 -2.59
N SER A 183 16.01 7.54 -2.26
CA SER A 183 15.93 8.63 -3.21
C SER A 183 16.35 9.91 -2.54
N GLU A 184 17.29 10.62 -3.16
CA GLU A 184 17.76 11.90 -2.66
C GLU A 184 17.70 12.97 -3.75
N PHE A 185 17.62 14.22 -3.31
CA PHE A 185 17.66 15.37 -4.19
C PHE A 185 19.07 15.97 -4.17
N ARG A 186 19.82 15.76 -5.26
CA ARG A 186 21.19 16.26 -5.39
C ARG A 186 21.21 17.63 -6.06
N ARG A 187 22.01 18.55 -5.53
CA ARG A 187 22.40 19.79 -6.21
C ARG A 187 23.72 19.53 -6.92
N LEU A 188 23.69 19.52 -8.25
CA LEU A 188 24.85 19.19 -9.08
C LEU A 188 25.25 20.36 -9.96
N CYS A 189 26.46 20.35 -10.49
CA CYS A 189 26.97 21.47 -11.25
C CYS A 189 26.11 21.78 -12.51
N CYS A 190 26.00 23.06 -12.85
CA CYS A 190 25.43 23.47 -14.13
C CYS A 190 26.49 23.39 -15.22
N ARG A 191 26.06 23.46 -16.49
CA ARG A 191 26.94 23.43 -17.67
C ARG A 191 28.02 24.52 -17.72
N HIS A 192 27.93 25.52 -16.84
CA HIS A 192 28.84 26.67 -16.79
C HIS A 192 29.72 26.67 -15.53
N CYS A 193 29.50 25.76 -14.57
CA CYS A 193 30.20 25.78 -13.29
C CYS A 193 31.72 25.63 -13.46
N TRP A 194 32.11 24.70 -14.31
CA TRP A 194 33.51 24.29 -14.48
C TRP A 194 34.03 24.51 -15.89
N GLY A 195 33.25 25.24 -16.72
CA GLY A 195 33.69 25.66 -18.04
C GLY A 195 34.76 26.75 -17.96
N ILE A 196 35.62 26.82 -18.98
CA ILE A 196 36.65 27.86 -19.09
C ILE A 196 35.95 29.22 -19.06
N GLU A 197 36.37 30.12 -18.17
CA GLU A 197 35.72 31.43 -17.93
C GLU A 197 34.21 31.34 -17.60
N ASN A 198 33.75 30.23 -17.00
CA ASN A 198 32.32 29.93 -16.77
C ASN A 198 31.47 29.87 -18.05
N LYS A 199 32.09 29.63 -19.21
CA LYS A 199 31.38 29.43 -20.47
C LYS A 199 30.76 28.02 -20.56
N TYR A 200 29.98 27.77 -21.59
CA TYR A 200 29.24 26.51 -21.71
C TYR A 200 30.18 25.35 -21.96
N GLN A 201 30.21 24.38 -21.05
CA GLN A 201 31.04 23.19 -21.13
C GLN A 201 30.29 22.02 -21.78
N TRP A 202 30.92 21.43 -22.80
CA TRP A 202 30.43 20.25 -23.51
C TRP A 202 30.92 18.96 -22.81
N ILE A 203 30.17 17.87 -22.91
CA ILE A 203 30.60 16.55 -22.40
C ILE A 203 31.80 16.08 -23.21
N ASN A 204 31.67 16.11 -24.54
CA ASN A 204 32.66 15.68 -25.49
C ASN A 204 32.45 16.37 -26.84
N GLU A 205 33.40 16.20 -27.76
CA GLU A 205 33.34 16.76 -29.11
C GLU A 205 32.09 16.32 -29.87
N GLN A 206 31.65 15.07 -29.66
CA GLN A 206 30.46 14.54 -30.30
C GLN A 206 29.18 15.31 -29.92
N GLU A 207 28.99 15.64 -28.63
CA GLU A 207 27.84 16.44 -28.20
C GLU A 207 27.81 17.80 -28.89
N TYR A 208 28.97 18.46 -29.00
CA TYR A 208 29.08 19.74 -29.71
C TYR A 208 28.74 19.60 -31.20
N GLN A 209 29.30 18.61 -31.88
CA GLN A 209 29.02 18.37 -33.31
C GLN A 209 27.53 18.09 -33.54
N GLU A 210 26.91 17.20 -32.75
CA GLU A 210 25.49 16.88 -32.87
C GLU A 210 24.60 18.12 -32.63
N GLU A 211 24.91 18.95 -31.64
CA GLU A 211 24.16 20.17 -31.36
C GLU A 211 24.39 21.25 -32.43
N SER A 212 25.61 21.33 -32.97
CA SER A 212 25.96 22.22 -34.07
C SER A 212 25.16 21.87 -35.33
N GLU A 213 25.17 20.60 -35.74
CA GLU A 213 24.38 20.09 -36.86
C GLU A 213 22.87 20.32 -36.65
N LYS A 214 22.35 20.06 -35.45
CA LYS A 214 20.94 20.34 -35.14
C LYS A 214 20.60 21.82 -35.32
N ARG A 215 21.50 22.74 -34.95
CA ARG A 215 21.26 24.18 -35.11
C ARG A 215 21.38 24.62 -36.56
N THR A 216 22.42 24.19 -37.28
CA THR A 216 22.62 24.54 -38.69
C THR A 216 21.52 23.98 -39.58
N ASN A 217 21.06 22.74 -39.33
CA ASN A 217 19.90 22.15 -40.02
C ASN A 217 18.60 22.95 -39.77
N ASN A 218 18.50 23.63 -38.63
CA ASN A 218 17.40 24.53 -38.30
C ASN A 218 17.66 25.99 -38.74
N GLY A 219 18.70 26.24 -39.54
CA GLY A 219 19.06 27.58 -40.04
C GLY A 219 19.63 28.52 -38.98
N LYS A 220 20.04 28.01 -37.82
CA LYS A 220 20.66 28.77 -36.73
C LYS A 220 22.19 28.62 -36.78
N PRO A 221 22.95 29.62 -36.32
CA PRO A 221 24.41 29.50 -36.22
C PRO A 221 24.80 28.39 -35.24
N ALA A 222 25.94 27.78 -35.53
CA ALA A 222 26.61 26.83 -34.64
C ALA A 222 26.81 27.43 -33.24
N PRO A 223 26.76 26.63 -32.17
CA PRO A 223 27.13 27.06 -30.83
C PRO A 223 28.59 27.53 -30.78
N LEU A 224 28.94 28.32 -29.77
CA LEU A 224 30.33 28.63 -29.46
C LEU A 224 31.00 27.42 -28.77
N ASP A 225 32.25 27.16 -29.14
CA ASP A 225 33.10 26.13 -28.55
C ASP A 225 34.26 26.76 -27.77
N ASP A 226 33.93 27.49 -26.71
CA ASP A 226 34.90 28.26 -25.91
C ASP A 226 34.91 27.90 -24.42
N GLY A 227 33.93 27.12 -23.95
CA GLY A 227 33.88 26.62 -22.57
C GLY A 227 34.59 25.29 -22.32
N GLY A 228 35.07 24.64 -23.38
CA GLY A 228 35.81 23.38 -23.32
C GLY A 228 34.95 22.12 -23.19
N TYR A 229 35.63 20.97 -23.12
CA TYR A 229 35.03 19.63 -23.07
C TYR A 229 35.20 18.98 -21.68
N GLY A 230 34.57 17.83 -21.46
CA GLY A 230 34.70 17.06 -20.21
C GLY A 230 33.68 17.42 -19.12
N PHE A 231 32.51 17.93 -19.49
CA PHE A 231 31.44 18.19 -18.52
C PHE A 231 31.01 16.92 -17.78
N ASP A 232 31.22 16.89 -16.47
CA ASP A 232 30.69 15.86 -15.58
C ASP A 232 29.55 16.44 -14.74
N SER A 233 28.35 15.97 -15.02
CA SER A 233 27.14 16.46 -14.39
C SER A 233 26.92 15.99 -12.95
N THR A 234 27.84 15.19 -12.41
CA THR A 234 27.80 14.68 -11.04
C THR A 234 28.67 15.47 -10.06
N LEU A 235 29.46 16.42 -10.56
CA LEU A 235 30.30 17.27 -9.73
C LEU A 235 29.47 18.23 -8.88
N ASP A 236 30.06 18.65 -7.77
CA ASP A 236 29.49 19.69 -6.93
C ASP A 236 29.40 21.03 -7.70
N PRO A 237 28.40 21.86 -7.42
CA PRO A 237 28.31 23.19 -8.01
C PRO A 237 29.52 24.05 -7.64
N ASN A 238 30.08 24.78 -8.61
CA ASN A 238 31.09 25.79 -8.34
C ASN A 238 30.43 26.97 -7.59
N PRO A 239 30.85 27.28 -6.34
CA PRO A 239 30.28 28.36 -5.52
C PRO A 239 30.32 29.72 -6.22
N ASP A 240 31.36 29.97 -7.03
CA ASP A 240 31.58 31.25 -7.70
C ASP A 240 30.98 31.29 -9.12
N CYS A 241 30.18 30.28 -9.50
CA CYS A 241 29.60 30.25 -10.83
C CYS A 241 28.58 31.40 -11.00
N PRO A 242 28.81 32.36 -11.93
CA PRO A 242 27.91 33.49 -12.13
C PRO A 242 26.58 33.09 -12.77
N ARG A 243 26.47 31.85 -13.29
CA ARG A 243 25.26 31.38 -13.96
C ARG A 243 24.23 30.80 -13.00
N CYS A 244 24.69 30.04 -12.01
CA CYS A 244 23.82 29.43 -11.00
C CYS A 244 24.04 29.98 -9.59
N ASN A 245 24.94 30.96 -9.41
CA ASN A 245 25.31 31.57 -8.12
C ASN A 245 25.66 30.51 -7.06
N GLY A 246 26.40 29.46 -7.44
CA GLY A 246 26.74 28.37 -6.53
C GLY A 246 25.63 27.37 -6.19
N GLU A 247 24.38 27.58 -6.64
CA GLU A 247 23.28 26.67 -6.28
C GLU A 247 23.23 25.38 -7.11
N GLY A 248 23.82 25.40 -8.31
CA GLY A 248 23.77 24.30 -9.26
C GLY A 248 22.36 23.99 -9.79
N GLN A 249 22.16 22.73 -10.21
CA GLN A 249 20.92 22.19 -10.73
C GLN A 249 20.43 21.06 -9.83
N GLY A 250 19.17 21.13 -9.41
CA GLY A 250 18.52 20.08 -8.64
C GLY A 250 18.16 18.88 -9.51
N ARG A 251 18.58 17.69 -9.12
CA ARG A 251 18.24 16.44 -9.79
C ARG A 251 17.83 15.38 -8.77
N ALA A 252 16.73 14.69 -9.04
CA ALA A 252 16.37 13.51 -8.29
C ALA A 252 17.33 12.37 -8.65
N HIS A 253 17.91 11.75 -7.63
CA HIS A 253 18.73 10.55 -7.77
C HIS A 253 18.07 9.39 -7.04
N PHE A 254 17.92 8.29 -7.74
CA PHE A 254 17.37 7.05 -7.19
C PHE A 254 18.50 6.04 -7.06
N HIS A 255 18.74 5.58 -5.83
CA HIS A 255 19.76 4.58 -5.56
C HIS A 255 19.32 3.19 -6.05
N ASP A 256 20.28 2.29 -6.25
CA ASP A 256 19.98 0.91 -6.63
C ASP A 256 19.33 0.17 -5.45
N SER A 257 18.09 -0.28 -5.67
CA SER A 257 17.32 -1.07 -4.69
C SER A 257 18.03 -2.32 -4.16
N ARG A 258 19.01 -2.86 -4.91
CA ARG A 258 19.79 -4.04 -4.51
C ARG A 258 20.73 -3.73 -3.35
N ASP A 259 21.24 -2.51 -3.29
CA ASP A 259 22.31 -2.09 -2.39
C ASP A 259 21.79 -1.37 -1.13
N LEU A 260 20.47 -1.30 -0.95
CA LEU A 260 19.84 -0.70 0.22
C LEU A 260 20.21 -1.43 1.52
N SER A 261 20.34 -0.65 2.62
CA SER A 261 20.42 -1.20 3.97
C SER A 261 19.16 -1.99 4.33
N VAL A 262 19.21 -2.77 5.42
CA VAL A 262 18.04 -3.55 5.87
C VAL A 262 16.85 -2.62 6.16
N SER A 263 17.08 -1.51 6.86
CA SER A 263 16.06 -0.54 7.22
C SER A 263 15.49 0.17 5.99
N ALA A 264 16.34 0.67 5.09
CA ALA A 264 15.88 1.29 3.84
C ALA A 264 15.13 0.30 2.94
N ARG A 265 15.56 -0.97 2.89
CA ARG A 265 14.86 -2.04 2.15
C ARG A 265 13.47 -2.34 2.72
N ARG A 266 13.27 -2.23 4.03
CA ARG A 266 11.93 -2.39 4.64
C ARG A 266 11.02 -1.20 4.36
N LEU A 267 11.60 0.00 4.36
CA LEU A 267 10.91 1.24 4.01
C LEU A 267 10.49 1.25 2.52
N TYR A 268 11.34 0.75 1.64
CA TYR A 268 11.05 0.62 0.21
C TYR A 268 9.84 -0.31 -0.04
N ALA A 269 8.79 0.23 -0.64
CA ALA A 269 7.58 -0.52 -0.98
C ALA A 269 7.52 -0.91 -2.46
N GLY A 270 8.19 -0.16 -3.33
CA GLY A 270 8.26 -0.45 -4.75
C GLY A 270 8.49 0.80 -5.59
N VAL A 271 8.32 0.65 -6.91
CA VAL A 271 8.48 1.72 -7.88
C VAL A 271 7.34 1.68 -8.87
N LYS A 272 6.89 2.87 -9.29
CA LYS A 272 5.88 3.06 -10.32
C LYS A 272 6.45 3.88 -11.46
N GLN A 273 6.36 3.35 -12.67
CA GLN A 273 6.75 4.08 -13.88
C GLN A 273 5.54 4.82 -14.44
N GLY A 274 5.56 6.14 -14.34
CA GLY A 274 4.54 7.03 -14.87
C GLY A 274 4.96 7.67 -16.19
N LYS A 275 4.04 8.46 -16.78
CA LYS A 275 4.34 9.29 -17.96
C LYS A 275 5.42 10.34 -17.68
N PHE A 276 5.51 10.81 -16.44
CA PHE A 276 6.41 11.88 -16.01
C PHE A 276 7.71 11.37 -15.39
N GLY A 277 7.95 10.05 -15.41
CA GLY A 277 9.17 9.45 -14.88
C GLY A 277 8.91 8.36 -13.84
N LEU A 278 9.91 8.16 -12.98
CA LEU A 278 9.94 7.11 -11.97
C LEU A 278 9.48 7.67 -10.62
N GLU A 279 8.48 7.05 -10.01
CA GLU A 279 8.01 7.36 -8.65
C GLU A 279 8.43 6.22 -7.72
N VAL A 280 9.22 6.52 -6.68
CA VAL A 280 9.50 5.53 -5.62
C VAL A 280 8.39 5.59 -4.57
N ILE A 281 7.91 4.41 -4.20
CA ILE A 281 6.88 4.25 -3.18
C ILE A 281 7.57 3.77 -1.90
N THR A 282 7.36 4.51 -0.80
CA THR A 282 7.81 4.16 0.54
C THR A 282 6.64 3.75 1.43
N ARG A 283 6.94 3.01 2.49
CA ARG A 283 5.98 2.75 3.59
C ARG A 283 5.81 4.00 4.46
N ASN A 284 4.71 4.05 5.21
CA ASN A 284 4.45 5.13 6.15
C ASN A 284 5.31 4.97 7.42
N GLN A 285 6.26 5.89 7.62
CA GLN A 285 7.17 5.90 8.77
C GLN A 285 6.47 6.35 10.06
N ASP A 286 5.57 7.32 9.97
CA ASP A 286 4.83 7.85 11.13
C ASP A 286 3.89 6.79 11.70
N ASP A 287 3.21 6.04 10.83
CA ASP A 287 2.38 4.92 11.27
C ASP A 287 3.22 3.82 11.93
N ALA A 288 4.39 3.50 11.38
CA ALA A 288 5.31 2.53 11.99
C ALA A 288 5.78 3.01 13.37
N LEU A 289 6.16 4.27 13.51
CA LEU A 289 6.58 4.86 14.79
C LEU A 289 5.43 4.89 15.80
N LYS A 290 4.21 5.17 15.35
CA LYS A 290 3.00 5.10 16.17
C LYS A 290 2.75 3.68 16.70
N MET A 291 2.94 2.64 15.88
CA MET A 291 2.80 1.25 16.33
C MET A 291 3.85 0.89 17.39
N VAL A 292 5.10 1.34 17.23
CA VAL A 292 6.14 1.21 18.25
C VAL A 292 5.73 1.90 19.56
N GLY A 293 5.31 3.17 19.49
CA GLY A 293 4.87 3.92 20.66
C GLY A 293 3.66 3.31 21.37
N GLN A 294 2.71 2.74 20.61
CA GLN A 294 1.58 2.00 21.18
C GLN A 294 2.03 0.75 21.92
N HIS A 295 2.97 -0.02 21.35
CA HIS A 295 3.50 -1.21 21.99
C HIS A 295 4.26 -0.88 23.28
N LEU A 296 5.00 0.23 23.31
CA LEU A 296 5.68 0.74 24.50
C LEU A 296 4.75 1.42 25.52
N GLY A 297 3.45 1.51 25.24
CA GLY A 297 2.47 2.14 26.14
C GLY A 297 2.54 3.67 26.18
N MET A 298 3.24 4.32 25.24
CA MET A 298 3.35 5.78 25.15
C MET A 298 2.04 6.44 24.68
N LEU A 299 1.20 5.71 23.97
CA LEU A 299 -0.10 6.18 23.50
C LEU A 299 -1.23 5.55 24.31
N LYS A 300 -2.06 6.39 24.95
CA LYS A 300 -3.28 5.94 25.62
C LYS A 300 -4.38 5.74 24.58
N ASN A 301 -4.84 4.49 24.40
CA ASN A 301 -5.92 4.18 23.46
C ASN A 301 -7.32 4.54 24.00
N LYS A 302 -7.44 4.87 25.29
CA LYS A 302 -8.70 5.20 25.94
C LYS A 302 -8.47 6.31 26.98
N THR A 303 -9.00 7.49 26.69
CA THR A 303 -9.15 8.55 27.70
C THR A 303 -10.44 8.26 28.44
N GLU A 304 -10.34 7.70 29.64
CA GLU A 304 -11.50 7.61 30.52
C GLU A 304 -11.77 9.03 31.03
N ILE A 305 -12.81 9.68 30.48
CA ILE A 305 -13.33 10.92 31.05
C ILE A 305 -13.83 10.53 32.44
N SER A 306 -13.09 10.97 33.45
CA SER A 306 -13.43 10.79 34.85
C SER A 306 -13.84 12.15 35.39
N GLY A 307 -14.71 12.17 36.39
CA GLY A 307 -14.97 13.39 37.16
C GLY A 307 -13.69 13.88 37.87
N PRO A 308 -13.74 15.05 38.51
CA PRO A 308 -12.66 15.52 39.38
C PRO A 308 -12.19 14.37 40.30
N ASP A 309 -10.86 14.20 40.41
CA ASP A 309 -10.21 13.16 41.22
C ASP A 309 -10.53 11.69 40.84
N GLY A 310 -10.91 11.43 39.58
CA GLY A 310 -11.17 10.06 39.11
C GLY A 310 -12.56 9.54 39.49
N GLY A 311 -13.45 10.40 39.97
CA GLY A 311 -14.82 10.06 40.34
C GLY A 311 -15.72 9.70 39.15
N ALA A 312 -16.88 9.09 39.43
CA ALA A 312 -17.89 8.82 38.40
C ALA A 312 -18.40 10.13 37.78
N ILE A 313 -18.60 10.15 36.45
CA ILE A 313 -19.24 11.29 35.78
C ILE A 313 -20.67 11.39 36.30
N ASN A 314 -21.03 12.51 36.93
CA ASN A 314 -22.42 12.83 37.25
C ASN A 314 -23.19 13.08 35.94
N GLN A 315 -23.83 12.04 35.41
CA GLN A 315 -24.88 12.23 34.42
C GLN A 315 -26.13 12.74 35.14
N VAL A 316 -26.34 14.06 35.09
CA VAL A 316 -27.59 14.66 35.56
C VAL A 316 -28.68 14.30 34.56
N ASN A 317 -29.53 13.33 34.92
CA ASN A 317 -30.73 12.99 34.16
C ASN A 317 -31.88 13.89 34.62
N TYR A 318 -32.19 14.92 33.84
CA TYR A 318 -33.36 15.77 34.06
C TYR A 318 -34.64 14.99 33.73
N LYS A 319 -35.58 14.98 34.67
CA LYS A 319 -36.94 14.46 34.46
C LYS A 319 -37.81 15.50 33.77
N PRO A 320 -38.91 15.10 33.10
CA PRO A 320 -39.89 16.03 32.51
C PRO A 320 -40.34 17.16 33.48
N GLU A 321 -40.46 16.84 34.77
CA GLU A 321 -40.82 17.77 35.85
C GLU A 321 -39.77 18.87 36.08
N ASP A 322 -38.48 18.56 35.89
CA ASP A 322 -37.40 19.53 36.04
C ASP A 322 -37.44 20.58 34.91
N TYR A 323 -37.84 20.16 33.70
CA TYR A 323 -38.04 21.07 32.57
C TYR A 323 -39.26 21.97 32.76
N SER A 324 -40.36 21.43 33.30
CA SER A 324 -41.55 22.25 33.60
C SER A 324 -41.28 23.28 34.70
N ASN A 325 -40.52 22.91 35.72
CA ASN A 325 -40.13 23.84 36.78
C ASN A 325 -39.19 24.93 36.25
N ALA A 326 -38.22 24.56 35.41
CA ALA A 326 -37.35 25.55 34.75
C ALA A 326 -38.14 26.48 33.82
N GLN A 327 -39.14 25.96 33.11
CA GLN A 327 -40.02 26.74 32.25
C GLN A 327 -40.86 27.75 33.04
N GLN A 328 -41.48 27.32 34.15
CA GLN A 328 -42.21 28.23 35.05
C GLN A 328 -41.32 29.32 35.64
N MET A 329 -40.07 28.99 36.02
CA MET A 329 -39.11 29.99 36.52
C MET A 329 -38.69 30.98 35.43
N LEU A 330 -38.66 30.58 34.16
CA LEU A 330 -38.38 31.47 33.03
C LEU A 330 -39.58 32.36 32.69
N GLU A 331 -40.79 31.79 32.68
CA GLU A 331 -42.04 32.54 32.46
C GLU A 331 -42.24 33.62 33.54
N GLY A 332 -41.93 33.32 34.81
CA GLY A 332 -41.96 34.31 35.89
C GLY A 332 -40.90 35.42 35.77
N LYS A 333 -39.82 35.20 35.01
CA LYS A 333 -38.77 36.20 34.74
C LYS A 333 -38.96 36.96 33.43
N LEU A 334 -39.93 36.53 32.60
CA LEU A 334 -40.28 37.16 31.33
C LEU A 334 -41.72 37.74 31.37
N PRO A 335 -42.09 38.57 32.36
CA PRO A 335 -43.41 39.19 32.37
C PRO A 335 -43.50 40.23 31.24
N GLY A 336 -44.20 39.89 30.16
CA GLY A 336 -44.48 40.80 29.03
C GLY A 336 -44.23 40.25 27.63
N LEU A 337 -44.00 38.94 27.46
CA LEU A 337 -44.04 38.27 26.17
C LEU A 337 -45.39 37.58 25.97
N ASP A 338 -46.43 38.39 25.78
CA ASP A 338 -47.66 38.01 25.07
C ASP A 338 -47.79 38.87 23.81
#